data_AF-A0A1V6PDE0-F1
#
_entry.id   AF-A0A1V6PDE0-F1
#
_cell.length_a   1.000
_cell.length_b   1.000
_cell.length_c   1.000
_cell.angle_alpha   90.00
_cell.angle_beta   90.00
_cell.angle_gamma   90.00
#
_symmetry.space_group_name_H-M   'P 1'
#
loop_
_entity.id
_entity.type
_entity.pdbx_description
1 polymer ?
#
loop_
_entity_poly.entity_id
_entity_poly.type
_entity_poly.pdbx_seq_one_letter_code
_entity_poly.pdbx_strand_id
1 'polypeptide(L)'
;MPKNQKGRQIIRPPVLCTNCITKKVCLFEWTTFATKVEEFYDQNVKLTRPIYYVGRAATGREAIDEFVGVGQESGVQSRFMQSIGTVLGAILDGLQIDIKFACWKAAESKGRPGEPDIALLDRNWQVMSIGEVKAFWVEAHSLNGVDETYLRRLLGQPLRYMRDHQCEYGFLTTFEQTIFLHKTQKNGE
;
A
#
# COMPACT_ATOMS: atom_id res chain seq x y z
N MET A 1 -58.36 -11.77 -17.09
CA MET A 1 -57.02 -11.60 -17.71
C MET A 1 -56.72 -10.11 -17.83
N PRO A 2 -55.46 -9.64 -17.80
CA PRO A 2 -54.38 -9.85 -16.84
C PRO A 2 -53.97 -8.51 -16.17
N LYS A 3 -53.54 -8.50 -14.90
CA LYS A 3 -52.67 -7.42 -14.36
C LYS A 3 -51.78 -7.96 -13.25
N ASN A 4 -50.46 -7.92 -13.47
CA ASN A 4 -49.48 -7.32 -12.54
C ASN A 4 -48.06 -7.58 -13.08
N GLN A 5 -47.57 -6.62 -13.86
CA GLN A 5 -46.13 -6.47 -14.13
C GLN A 5 -45.46 -5.96 -12.85
N LYS A 6 -44.47 -6.72 -12.36
CA LYS A 6 -43.59 -6.29 -11.27
C LYS A 6 -42.75 -5.10 -11.75
N GLY A 7 -42.97 -3.94 -11.16
CA GLY A 7 -42.11 -2.77 -11.33
C GLY A 7 -40.71 -3.05 -10.79
N ARG A 8 -39.68 -2.79 -11.63
CA ARG A 8 -38.28 -2.73 -11.21
C ARG A 8 -38.12 -1.62 -10.17
N GLN A 9 -37.79 -1.98 -8.94
CA GLN A 9 -37.38 -1.03 -7.93
C GLN A 9 -35.96 -0.56 -8.28
N ILE A 10 -35.85 0.66 -8.79
CA ILE A 10 -34.56 1.32 -9.02
C ILE A 10 -34.00 1.69 -7.65
N ILE A 11 -33.07 0.88 -7.15
CA ILE A 11 -32.29 1.20 -5.96
C ILE A 11 -31.36 2.35 -6.35
N ARG A 12 -31.64 3.56 -5.85
CA ARG A 12 -30.74 4.71 -6.02
C ARG A 12 -29.52 4.52 -5.09
N PRO A 13 -28.29 4.70 -5.58
CA PRO A 13 -27.11 4.67 -4.71
C PRO A 13 -27.11 5.87 -3.76
N PRO A 14 -26.46 5.75 -2.58
CA PRO A 14 -26.38 6.83 -1.62
C PRO A 14 -25.59 8.01 -2.20
N VAL A 15 -26.12 9.20 -1.97
CA VAL A 15 -25.57 10.48 -2.40
C VAL A 15 -24.24 10.71 -1.68
N LEU A 16 -23.12 10.53 -2.39
CA LEU A 16 -21.82 11.04 -1.97
C LEU A 16 -21.67 12.49 -2.44
N CYS A 17 -21.65 13.41 -1.47
CA CYS A 17 -21.11 14.77 -1.48
C CYS A 17 -21.15 15.54 -2.84
N THR A 18 -22.01 16.54 -2.91
CA THR A 18 -22.36 17.36 -4.08
C THR A 18 -21.30 18.35 -4.58
N ASN A 19 -20.00 18.20 -4.30
CA ASN A 19 -18.97 19.16 -4.76
C ASN A 19 -17.63 18.56 -5.24
N CYS A 20 -17.55 17.27 -5.57
CA CYS A 20 -16.34 16.69 -6.14
C CYS A 20 -16.56 16.29 -7.60
N ILE A 21 -15.84 16.97 -8.51
CA ILE A 21 -15.70 16.62 -9.94
C ILE A 21 -15.54 15.09 -10.07
N THR A 22 -16.50 14.46 -10.74
CA THR A 22 -16.70 13.01 -10.84
C THR A 22 -15.62 12.32 -11.68
N LYS A 23 -14.41 12.16 -11.14
CA LYS A 23 -13.51 11.10 -11.63
C LYS A 23 -13.96 9.78 -11.00
N LYS A 24 -14.59 8.92 -11.80
CA LYS A 24 -14.92 7.55 -11.38
C LYS A 24 -13.62 6.77 -11.19
N VAL A 25 -13.44 6.18 -10.00
CA VAL A 25 -12.35 5.23 -9.74
C VAL A 25 -12.90 3.83 -9.90
N CYS A 26 -12.32 3.08 -10.84
CA CYS A 26 -12.64 1.68 -11.08
C CYS A 26 -11.49 0.81 -10.56
N LEU A 27 -11.83 -0.28 -9.87
CA LEU A 27 -10.86 -1.27 -9.43
C LEU A 27 -10.81 -2.39 -10.46
N PHE A 28 -9.59 -2.76 -10.84
CA PHE A 28 -9.31 -3.89 -11.71
C PHE A 28 -8.15 -4.67 -11.13
N GLU A 29 -8.16 -5.98 -11.31
CA GLU A 29 -6.99 -6.80 -11.02
C GLU A 29 -5.83 -6.38 -11.91
N TRP A 30 -4.63 -6.24 -11.31
CA TRP A 30 -3.42 -5.94 -12.07
C TRP A 30 -2.87 -7.24 -12.67
N THR A 31 -3.49 -7.69 -13.76
CA THR A 31 -3.21 -8.99 -14.41
C THR A 31 -1.77 -9.18 -14.90
N THR A 32 -1.04 -8.09 -15.15
CA THR A 32 0.36 -8.12 -15.60
C THR A 32 1.37 -7.93 -14.46
N PHE A 33 0.92 -7.86 -13.21
CA PHE A 33 1.80 -7.57 -12.06
C PHE A 33 2.94 -8.59 -11.94
N ALA A 34 2.61 -9.88 -11.87
CA ALA A 34 3.61 -10.94 -11.69
C ALA A 34 4.67 -10.94 -12.80
N THR A 35 4.22 -10.90 -14.06
CA THR A 35 5.12 -10.86 -15.22
C THR A 35 6.03 -9.64 -15.19
N LYS A 36 5.53 -8.45 -14.84
CA LYS A 36 6.37 -7.24 -14.74
C LYS A 36 7.41 -7.33 -13.63
N VAL A 37 7.06 -7.97 -12.51
CA VAL A 37 7.98 -8.20 -11.39
C VAL A 37 9.08 -9.19 -11.79
N GLU A 38 8.71 -10.28 -12.47
CA GLU A 38 9.66 -11.28 -13.00
C GLU A 38 10.60 -10.66 -14.03
N GLU A 39 10.07 -9.92 -15.01
CA GLU A 39 10.87 -9.20 -16.00
C GLU A 39 11.83 -8.21 -15.35
N PHE A 40 11.36 -7.45 -14.35
CA PHE A 40 12.21 -6.54 -13.60
C PHE A 40 13.33 -7.30 -12.86
N TYR A 41 12.98 -8.41 -12.21
CA TYR A 41 13.93 -9.25 -11.49
C TYR A 41 15.04 -9.77 -12.42
N ASP A 42 14.67 -10.41 -13.53
CA ASP A 42 15.62 -11.00 -14.47
C ASP A 42 16.54 -9.97 -15.12
N GLN A 43 16.03 -8.76 -15.37
CA GLN A 43 16.79 -7.69 -16.00
C GLN A 43 17.71 -6.94 -15.04
N ASN A 44 17.25 -6.69 -13.80
CA ASN A 44 17.88 -5.73 -12.90
C ASN A 44 18.52 -6.36 -11.67
N VAL A 45 18.06 -7.54 -11.23
CA VAL A 45 18.56 -8.18 -10.01
C VAL A 45 19.80 -9.02 -10.34
N LYS A 46 20.92 -8.32 -10.49
CA LYS A 46 22.27 -8.91 -10.50
C LYS A 46 23.00 -8.46 -9.25
N LEU A 47 22.74 -9.16 -8.14
CA LEU A 47 23.47 -8.92 -6.90
C LEU A 47 24.94 -9.33 -7.10
N THR A 48 25.79 -8.35 -7.36
CA THR A 48 27.25 -8.54 -7.54
C THR A 48 27.98 -8.82 -6.23
N ARG A 49 27.29 -8.65 -5.10
CA ARG A 49 27.82 -8.83 -3.74
C ARG A 49 26.72 -9.39 -2.83
N PRO A 50 27.05 -10.31 -1.91
CA PRO A 50 26.10 -10.78 -0.90
C PRO A 50 25.67 -9.61 -0.03
N ILE A 51 24.36 -9.42 0.16
CA ILE A 51 23.83 -8.46 1.12
C ILE A 51 23.74 -9.18 2.47
N TYR A 52 24.68 -8.91 3.35
CA TYR A 52 24.65 -9.43 4.72
C TYR A 52 23.77 -8.52 5.58
N TYR A 53 22.49 -8.89 5.74
CA TYR A 53 21.66 -8.33 6.80
C TYR A 53 21.93 -9.11 8.10
N VAL A 54 22.87 -8.62 8.90
CA VAL A 54 23.07 -9.15 10.25
C VAL A 54 22.13 -8.36 11.17
N GLY A 55 21.00 -8.96 11.51
CA GLY A 55 20.17 -8.50 12.63
C GLY A 55 21.03 -8.56 13.89
N ARG A 56 21.68 -7.46 14.27
CA ARG A 56 22.48 -7.39 15.50
C ARG A 56 21.51 -7.52 16.68
N ALA A 57 21.33 -8.74 17.18
CA ALA A 57 21.15 -8.91 18.61
C ALA A 57 22.47 -8.47 19.26
N ALA A 58 22.44 -7.46 20.11
CA ALA A 58 23.62 -6.91 20.77
C ALA A 58 24.40 -7.94 21.63
N THR A 59 23.95 -9.19 21.72
CA THR A 59 24.43 -10.18 22.71
C THR A 59 24.51 -11.62 22.21
N GLY A 60 24.51 -11.90 20.90
CA GLY A 60 24.71 -13.28 20.41
C GLY A 60 23.62 -14.29 20.79
N ARG A 61 22.42 -13.81 21.14
CA ARG A 61 21.20 -14.64 21.17
C ARG A 61 20.51 -14.50 19.83
N GLU A 62 20.01 -15.59 19.27
CA GLU A 62 19.07 -15.51 18.15
C GLU A 62 17.90 -14.63 18.60
N ALA A 63 17.63 -13.56 17.83
CA ALA A 63 16.56 -12.61 18.10
C ALA A 63 15.19 -13.20 17.71
N ILE A 64 14.93 -14.44 18.12
CA ILE A 64 13.73 -15.21 17.75
C ILE A 64 12.54 -14.92 18.66
N ASP A 65 12.76 -14.34 19.84
CA ASP A 65 11.68 -13.88 20.71
C ASP A 65 11.61 -12.34 20.71
N GLU A 66 10.64 -11.79 19.97
CA GLU A 66 10.30 -10.37 20.07
C GLU A 66 9.59 -10.10 21.41
N PHE A 67 10.30 -9.49 22.36
CA PHE A 67 9.78 -9.19 23.70
C PHE A 67 8.89 -7.93 23.76
N VAL A 68 8.49 -7.38 22.61
CA VAL A 68 7.72 -6.14 22.56
C VAL A 68 6.30 -6.43 22.13
N GLY A 69 5.36 -6.26 23.06
CA GLY A 69 3.94 -6.30 22.77
C GLY A 69 3.51 -5.10 21.94
N VAL A 70 2.81 -5.36 20.83
CA VAL A 70 2.22 -4.32 19.98
C VAL A 70 0.71 -4.38 20.14
N GLY A 71 0.13 -3.36 20.78
CA GLY A 71 -1.32 -3.24 20.97
C GLY A 71 -1.98 -2.13 20.14
N GLN A 72 -1.20 -1.39 19.34
CA GLN A 72 -1.66 -0.23 18.58
C GLN A 72 -1.10 -0.24 17.16
N GLU A 73 -1.89 0.28 16.21
CA GLU A 73 -1.54 0.34 14.77
C GLU A 73 -0.22 1.06 14.50
N SER A 74 0.09 2.15 15.23
CA SER A 74 1.37 2.86 15.11
C SER A 74 2.59 2.02 15.49
N GLY A 75 2.41 1.04 16.39
CA GLY A 75 3.44 0.06 16.71
C GLY A 75 3.66 -0.92 15.56
N VAL A 76 2.59 -1.36 14.88
CA VAL A 76 2.67 -2.22 13.68
C VAL A 76 3.39 -1.48 12.55
N GLN A 77 3.04 -0.21 12.33
CA GLN A 77 3.71 0.66 11.35
C GLN A 77 5.23 0.73 11.61
N SER A 78 5.61 0.98 12.85
CA SER A 78 7.03 1.08 13.25
C SER A 78 7.77 -0.25 13.05
N ARG A 79 7.13 -1.39 13.36
CA ARG A 79 7.71 -2.72 13.16
C ARG A 79 7.81 -3.11 11.70
N PHE A 80 6.82 -2.78 10.88
CA PHE A 80 6.90 -2.95 9.43
C PHE A 80 8.10 -2.19 8.86
N MET A 81 8.26 -0.93 9.24
CA MET A 81 9.40 -0.10 8.82
C MET A 81 10.74 -0.70 9.25
N GLN A 82 10.84 -1.19 10.49
CA GLN A 82 12.06 -1.82 10.98
C GLN A 82 12.37 -3.14 10.28
N SER A 83 11.40 -4.05 10.18
CA SER A 83 11.63 -5.41 9.69
C SER A 83 11.70 -5.48 8.17
N ILE A 84 10.78 -4.79 7.47
CA ILE A 84 10.71 -4.80 6.01
C ILE A 84 11.48 -3.63 5.42
N GLY A 85 11.25 -2.42 5.92
CA GLY A 85 11.88 -1.21 5.38
C GLY A 85 13.41 -1.24 5.46
N THR A 86 13.99 -1.70 6.56
CA THR A 86 15.45 -1.82 6.70
C THR A 86 16.05 -2.85 5.73
N VAL A 87 15.43 -4.03 5.64
CA VAL A 87 15.93 -5.12 4.79
C VAL A 87 15.79 -4.75 3.31
N LEU A 88 14.59 -4.33 2.88
CA LEU A 88 14.36 -3.91 1.51
C LEU A 88 15.18 -2.66 1.17
N GLY A 89 15.36 -1.72 2.09
CA GLY A 89 16.22 -0.55 1.89
C GLY A 89 17.66 -0.93 1.59
N ALA A 90 18.22 -1.91 2.31
CA ALA A 90 19.56 -2.42 2.03
C ALA A 90 19.65 -3.14 0.68
N ILE A 91 18.59 -3.86 0.27
CA ILE A 91 18.52 -4.49 -1.05
C ILE A 91 18.46 -3.45 -2.16
N LEU A 92 17.61 -2.44 -2.03
CA LEU A 92 17.47 -1.36 -3.01
C LEU A 92 18.78 -0.58 -3.16
N ASP A 93 19.46 -0.26 -2.06
CA ASP A 93 20.79 0.35 -2.08
C ASP A 93 21.82 -0.53 -2.80
N GLY A 94 21.84 -1.84 -2.50
CA GLY A 94 22.69 -2.80 -3.18
C GLY A 94 22.44 -2.91 -4.69
N LEU A 95 21.19 -2.70 -5.11
CA LEU A 95 20.75 -2.65 -6.51
C LEU A 95 20.89 -1.27 -7.16
N GLN A 96 21.39 -0.26 -6.43
CA GLN A 96 21.47 1.13 -6.88
C GLN A 96 20.11 1.71 -7.32
N ILE A 97 19.05 1.26 -6.66
CA ILE A 97 17.70 1.79 -6.82
C ILE A 97 17.50 2.84 -5.72
N ASP A 98 17.46 4.11 -6.12
CA ASP A 98 17.36 5.27 -5.23
C ASP A 98 15.94 5.40 -4.62
N ILE A 99 15.54 4.45 -3.79
CA ILE A 99 14.26 4.43 -3.07
C ILE A 99 14.50 4.17 -1.59
N LYS A 100 13.89 4.99 -0.73
CA LYS A 100 13.92 4.83 0.73
C LYS A 100 12.52 4.66 1.28
N PHE A 101 12.36 3.67 2.15
CA PHE A 101 11.18 3.60 3.01
C PHE A 101 11.30 4.68 4.09
N ALA A 102 10.25 5.47 4.29
CA ALA A 102 10.22 6.52 5.28
C ALA A 102 8.84 6.67 5.94
N CYS A 103 8.81 7.20 7.15
CA CYS A 103 7.58 7.76 7.69
C CYS A 103 7.20 9.01 6.90
N TRP A 104 5.90 9.31 6.79
CA TRP A 104 5.41 10.42 5.96
C TRP A 104 6.10 11.77 6.25
N LYS A 105 6.36 12.07 7.53
CA LYS A 105 6.96 13.35 7.95
C LYS A 105 8.41 13.55 7.48
N ALA A 106 9.06 12.52 6.96
CA ALA A 106 10.36 12.65 6.32
C ALA A 106 10.28 13.10 4.85
N ALA A 107 9.11 13.00 4.21
CA ALA A 107 8.91 13.41 2.83
C ALA A 107 9.00 14.94 2.70
N GLU A 108 9.52 15.41 1.57
CA GLU A 108 9.43 16.83 1.20
C GLU A 108 8.05 17.13 0.62
N SER A 109 7.01 17.04 1.47
CA SER A 109 5.61 17.04 1.04
C SER A 109 4.79 18.21 1.61
N LYS A 110 5.42 19.36 1.81
CA LYS A 110 4.77 20.56 2.38
C LYS A 110 3.44 20.87 1.67
N GLY A 111 2.34 20.78 2.43
CA GLY A 111 1.01 21.25 2.00
C GLY A 111 0.10 20.23 1.33
N ARG A 112 0.45 18.94 1.27
CA ARG A 112 -0.48 17.91 0.75
C ARG A 112 -1.34 17.32 1.88
N PRO A 113 -2.66 17.12 1.66
CA PRO A 113 -3.55 16.62 2.70
C PRO A 113 -3.32 15.12 2.95
N GLY A 114 -3.53 14.70 4.20
CA GLY A 114 -3.35 13.31 4.62
C GLY A 114 -1.93 12.99 5.09
N GLU A 115 -1.83 11.95 5.91
CA GLU A 115 -0.56 11.39 6.38
C GLU A 115 -0.64 9.87 6.13
N PRO A 116 -0.11 9.37 5.00
CA PRO A 116 0.11 7.94 4.81
C PRO A 116 1.01 7.38 5.91
N ASP A 117 0.84 6.12 6.27
CA ASP A 117 1.70 5.51 7.29
C ASP A 117 3.16 5.41 6.81
N ILE A 118 3.33 5.08 5.52
CA ILE A 118 4.62 4.88 4.87
C ILE A 118 4.68 5.68 3.57
N ALA A 119 5.84 6.26 3.30
CA ALA A 119 6.20 6.83 2.00
C ALA A 119 7.46 6.17 1.46
N LEU A 120 7.48 5.83 0.18
CA LEU A 120 8.69 5.48 -0.54
C LEU A 120 9.18 6.73 -1.24
N LEU A 121 10.40 7.13 -0.91
CA LEU A 121 10.97 8.41 -1.33
C LEU A 121 12.12 8.19 -2.30
N ASP A 122 12.23 9.05 -3.31
CA ASP A 122 13.41 9.10 -4.17
C ASP A 122 14.60 9.79 -3.46
N ARG A 123 15.73 9.91 -4.17
CA ARG A 123 16.93 10.63 -3.68
C ARG A 123 16.70 12.11 -3.34
N ASN A 124 15.63 12.72 -3.84
CA ASN A 124 15.24 14.11 -3.60
C ASN A 124 14.12 14.21 -2.54
N TRP A 125 13.88 13.13 -1.78
CA TRP A 125 12.82 13.06 -0.76
C TRP A 125 11.39 13.28 -1.32
N GLN A 126 11.22 13.07 -2.63
CA GLN A 126 9.93 13.14 -3.31
C GLN A 126 9.20 11.80 -3.22
N VAL A 127 7.87 11.86 -3.09
CA VAL A 127 7.04 10.67 -2.86
C VAL A 127 6.83 9.90 -4.17
N MET A 128 7.38 8.69 -4.24
CA MET A 128 7.25 7.78 -5.38
C MET A 128 6.07 6.80 -5.21
N SER A 129 5.83 6.37 -3.97
CA SER A 129 4.75 5.46 -3.61
C SER A 129 4.34 5.67 -2.16
N ILE A 130 3.12 5.25 -1.81
CA ILE A 130 2.58 5.35 -0.45
C ILE A 130 2.17 3.98 0.07
N GLY A 131 2.29 3.78 1.38
CA GLY A 131 1.87 2.56 2.06
C GLY A 131 0.90 2.87 3.19
N GLU A 132 -0.15 2.07 3.29
CA GLU A 132 -1.09 2.04 4.41
C GLU A 132 -0.90 0.73 5.17
N VAL A 133 -0.78 0.80 6.49
CA VAL A 133 -0.59 -0.36 7.35
C VAL A 133 -1.80 -0.52 8.25
N LYS A 134 -2.31 -1.75 8.34
CA LYS A 134 -3.44 -2.08 9.20
C LYS A 134 -3.07 -3.14 10.21
N ALA A 135 -3.64 -3.04 11.42
CA ALA A 135 -3.46 -4.03 12.45
C ALA A 135 -4.15 -5.35 12.07
N PHE A 136 -3.41 -6.46 12.06
CA PHE A 136 -3.92 -7.78 11.64
C PHE A 136 -4.98 -8.38 12.58
N TRP A 137 -4.94 -8.03 13.87
CA TRP A 137 -5.88 -8.54 14.87
C TRP A 137 -7.25 -7.86 14.83
N VAL A 138 -7.41 -6.81 14.03
CA VAL A 138 -8.71 -6.16 13.83
C VAL A 138 -9.40 -6.88 12.67
N GLU A 139 -10.50 -7.58 12.96
CA GLU A 139 -11.27 -8.31 11.94
C GLU A 139 -11.67 -7.39 10.76
N ALA A 140 -11.98 -6.13 11.08
CA ALA A 140 -12.29 -5.07 10.11
C ALA A 140 -11.11 -4.71 9.17
N HIS A 141 -9.94 -5.30 9.33
CA HIS A 141 -8.76 -5.10 8.47
C HIS A 141 -8.38 -6.35 7.66
N SER A 142 -9.03 -7.50 7.89
CA SER A 142 -8.73 -8.74 7.16
C SER A 142 -8.91 -8.55 5.66
N LEU A 143 -7.96 -9.07 4.86
CA LEU A 143 -8.02 -9.08 3.41
C LEU A 143 -8.55 -10.42 2.85
N ASN A 144 -8.84 -11.39 3.73
CA ASN A 144 -9.33 -12.71 3.35
C ASN A 144 -10.84 -12.73 3.10
N GLY A 145 -11.26 -13.28 1.95
CA GLY A 145 -12.67 -13.53 1.66
C GLY A 145 -13.55 -12.28 1.60
N VAL A 146 -12.93 -11.11 1.41
CA VAL A 146 -13.64 -9.82 1.41
C VAL A 146 -14.48 -9.65 0.14
N ASP A 147 -15.70 -9.13 0.31
CA ASP A 147 -16.51 -8.72 -0.83
C ASP A 147 -15.99 -7.40 -1.45
N GLU A 148 -16.44 -7.10 -2.67
CA GLU A 148 -16.00 -5.91 -3.42
C GLU A 148 -16.34 -4.60 -2.69
N THR A 149 -17.47 -4.53 -1.98
CA THR A 149 -17.90 -3.31 -1.28
C THR A 149 -16.97 -3.03 -0.11
N TYR A 150 -16.60 -4.06 0.64
CA TYR A 150 -15.69 -3.98 1.76
C TYR A 150 -14.26 -3.70 1.30
N LEU A 151 -13.79 -4.36 0.24
CA LEU A 151 -12.50 -4.07 -0.36
C LEU A 151 -12.40 -2.60 -0.79
N ARG A 152 -13.45 -2.04 -1.40
CA ARG A 152 -13.51 -0.60 -1.75
C ARG A 152 -13.39 0.31 -0.53
N ARG A 153 -13.92 -0.08 0.63
CA ARG A 153 -13.80 0.70 1.87
C ARG A 153 -12.37 0.67 2.39
N LEU A 154 -11.74 -0.51 2.44
CA LEU A 154 -10.35 -0.68 2.86
C LEU A 154 -9.39 0.11 1.96
N LEU A 155 -9.59 0.04 0.64
CA LEU A 155 -8.75 0.73 -0.33
C LEU A 155 -9.04 2.23 -0.43
N GLY A 156 -10.15 2.73 0.12
CA GLY A 156 -10.55 4.13 -0.01
C GLY A 156 -9.51 5.11 0.54
N GLN A 157 -8.86 4.76 1.65
CA GLN A 157 -7.81 5.57 2.27
C GLN A 157 -6.52 5.61 1.43
N PRO A 158 -5.87 4.47 1.08
CA PRO A 158 -4.67 4.51 0.25
C PRO A 158 -4.93 5.10 -1.14
N LEU A 159 -6.09 4.86 -1.75
CA LEU A 159 -6.43 5.46 -3.05
C LEU A 159 -6.59 6.99 -2.97
N ARG A 160 -7.16 7.50 -1.87
CA ARG A 160 -7.23 8.93 -1.61
C ARG A 160 -5.82 9.53 -1.50
N TYR A 161 -4.93 8.88 -0.77
CA TYR A 161 -3.53 9.30 -0.68
C TYR A 161 -2.79 9.26 -2.01
N MET A 162 -2.93 8.19 -2.81
CA MET A 162 -2.36 8.12 -4.16
C MET A 162 -2.87 9.25 -5.08
N ARG A 163 -4.12 9.68 -4.90
CA ARG A 163 -4.68 10.83 -5.62
C ARG A 163 -4.07 12.14 -5.12
N ASP A 164 -4.12 12.38 -3.81
CA ASP A 164 -3.73 13.64 -3.17
C ASP A 164 -2.22 13.89 -3.26
N HIS A 165 -1.44 12.82 -3.32
CA HIS A 165 0.02 12.86 -3.52
C HIS A 165 0.46 12.55 -4.95
N GLN A 166 -0.47 12.45 -5.90
CA GLN A 166 -0.19 12.20 -7.31
C GLN A 166 0.65 10.93 -7.60
N CYS A 167 0.73 9.97 -6.66
CA CYS A 167 1.49 8.74 -6.83
C CYS A 167 0.75 7.74 -7.73
N GLU A 168 1.49 7.05 -8.58
CA GLU A 168 0.97 5.96 -9.42
C GLU A 168 0.93 4.64 -8.67
N TYR A 169 1.84 4.44 -7.72
CA TYR A 169 1.95 3.21 -6.95
C TYR A 169 1.56 3.41 -5.48
N GLY A 170 1.08 2.34 -4.88
CA GLY A 170 0.84 2.28 -3.45
C GLY A 170 0.64 0.84 -2.99
N PHE A 171 0.49 0.65 -1.69
CA PHE A 171 0.14 -0.65 -1.13
C PHE A 171 -0.67 -0.51 0.17
N LEU A 172 -1.45 -1.55 0.47
CA LEU A 172 -2.12 -1.76 1.75
C LEU A 172 -1.58 -3.06 2.34
N THR A 173 -1.12 -3.05 3.58
CA THR A 173 -0.59 -4.25 4.24
C THR A 173 -1.14 -4.44 5.64
N THR A 174 -1.42 -5.69 6.02
CA THR A 174 -1.67 -6.11 7.40
C THR A 174 -0.44 -6.77 8.03
N PHE A 175 0.74 -6.61 7.42
CA PHE A 175 1.95 -7.40 7.69
C PHE A 175 1.86 -8.85 7.18
N GLU A 176 0.74 -9.54 7.44
CA GLU A 176 0.50 -10.90 6.95
C GLU A 176 0.10 -10.93 5.47
N GLN A 177 -0.62 -9.90 5.03
CA GLN A 177 -1.17 -9.81 3.68
C GLN A 177 -0.90 -8.44 3.10
N THR A 178 -0.63 -8.37 1.80
CA THR A 178 -0.36 -7.09 1.12
C THR A 178 -1.07 -7.04 -0.22
N ILE A 179 -1.74 -5.93 -0.50
CA ILE A 179 -2.29 -5.58 -1.80
C ILE A 179 -1.42 -4.47 -2.40
N PHE A 180 -0.86 -4.72 -3.57
CA PHE A 180 -0.18 -3.72 -4.38
C PHE A 180 -1.17 -2.99 -5.27
N LEU A 181 -1.03 -1.67 -5.37
CA LEU A 181 -1.92 -0.78 -6.10
C LEU A 181 -1.14 -0.08 -7.21
N HIS A 182 -1.79 0.03 -8.37
CA HIS A 182 -1.28 0.80 -9.50
C HIS A 182 -2.41 1.60 -10.13
N LYS A 183 -2.29 2.91 -10.09
CA LYS A 183 -3.22 3.88 -10.65
C LYS A 183 -2.79 4.19 -12.08
N THR A 184 -3.60 3.75 -13.03
CA THR A 184 -3.45 4.11 -14.44
C THR A 184 -4.50 5.13 -14.86
N GLN A 185 -4.14 6.04 -15.76
CA GLN A 185 -5.11 6.91 -16.42
C GLN A 185 -5.53 6.25 -17.74
N LYS A 186 -6.82 5.97 -17.89
CA LYS A 186 -7.40 5.69 -19.21
C LYS A 186 -7.85 7.01 -19.80
N ASN A 187 -7.12 7.50 -20.80
CA ASN A 187 -7.58 8.62 -21.61
C ASN A 187 -8.64 8.09 -22.59
N GLY A 188 -9.93 8.43 -22.41
CA GLY A 188 -10.94 8.20 -23.44
C GLY A 188 -12.33 7.68 -23.03
N GLU A 189 -12.94 8.18 -21.96
CA GLU A 189 -14.42 8.18 -21.79
C GLU A 189 -14.91 9.50 -21.20
#